data_AF-A0A7W1USV0-F1
#
_entry.id   AF-A0A7W1USV0-F1
#
_cell.length_a   1.000
_cell.length_b   1.000
_cell.length_c   1.000
_cell.angle_alpha   90.00
_cell.angle_beta   90.00
_cell.angle_gamma   90.00
#
_symmetry.space_group_name_H-M   'P 1'
#
loop_
_entity.id
_entity.type
_entity.pdbx_description
1 polymer ?
#
loop_
_entity_poly.entity_id
_entity_poly.type
_entity_poly.pdbx_seq_one_letter_code
_entity_poly.pdbx_strand_id
1 'polypeptide(L)'
;MAQRLDQCPLYDPALDLTVETADGRVAGYSLYWFDPTTKLGLVEPVSVEDEFQRQGLARAMLSAGIDRLVTRGAQRVKISYETDAAAALYQGVGFRQTSTATWYRALSE
;
A
#
# COMPACT_ATOMS: atom_id res chain seq x y z
N MET A 1 1.62 -12.99 10.15
CA MET A 1 0.82 -11.90 9.55
C MET A 1 -0.20 -12.46 8.56
N ALA A 2 0.23 -13.24 7.56
CA ALA A 2 -0.64 -13.91 6.58
C ALA A 2 -1.89 -14.57 7.18
N GLN A 3 -1.73 -15.37 8.25
CA GLN A 3 -2.83 -16.11 8.88
C GLN A 3 -3.97 -15.25 9.46
N ARG A 4 -3.73 -13.95 9.72
CA ARG A 4 -4.77 -13.00 10.15
C ARG A 4 -5.36 -12.21 8.97
N LEU A 5 -4.61 -12.06 7.87
CA LEU A 5 -5.08 -11.39 6.66
C LEU A 5 -6.16 -12.22 5.97
N ASP A 6 -6.02 -13.54 5.96
CA ASP A 6 -7.02 -14.47 5.40
C ASP A 6 -8.40 -14.37 6.08
N GLN A 7 -8.47 -13.74 7.26
CA GLN A 7 -9.73 -13.51 7.98
C GLN A 7 -10.39 -12.18 7.59
N CYS A 8 -9.69 -11.32 6.85
CA CYS A 8 -10.22 -10.05 6.37
C CYS A 8 -11.05 -10.28 5.09
N PRO A 9 -12.34 -9.93 5.05
CA PRO A 9 -13.22 -10.25 3.91
C PRO A 9 -12.79 -9.69 2.55
N LEU A 10 -11.98 -8.64 2.55
CA LEU A 10 -11.48 -7.98 1.33
C LEU A 10 -10.03 -8.33 1.00
N TYR A 11 -9.39 -9.21 1.79
CA TYR A 11 -8.03 -9.63 1.49
C TYR A 11 -8.00 -10.51 0.25
N ASP A 12 -7.09 -10.21 -0.67
CA ASP A 12 -6.81 -11.04 -1.83
C ASP A 12 -5.30 -11.07 -2.09
N PRO A 13 -4.63 -12.21 -1.85
CA PRO A 13 -3.19 -12.31 -2.01
C PRO A 13 -2.72 -12.11 -3.46
N ALA A 14 -3.61 -12.22 -4.46
CA ALA A 14 -3.27 -11.92 -5.85
C ALA A 14 -3.02 -10.43 -6.11
N LEU A 15 -3.42 -9.56 -5.18
CA LEU A 15 -3.15 -8.14 -5.26
C LEU A 15 -1.80 -7.76 -4.66
N ASP A 16 -1.25 -8.56 -3.74
CA ASP A 16 -0.01 -8.28 -3.02
C ASP A 16 1.21 -8.28 -3.94
N LEU A 17 2.13 -7.37 -3.65
CA LEU A 17 3.40 -7.23 -4.34
C LEU A 17 4.55 -7.33 -3.36
N THR A 18 5.55 -8.11 -3.75
CA THR A 18 6.84 -8.22 -3.06
C THR A 18 7.95 -7.97 -4.07
N VAL A 19 8.96 -7.22 -3.67
CA VAL A 19 10.21 -7.10 -4.42
C VAL A 19 11.25 -7.93 -3.69
N GLU A 20 11.89 -8.83 -4.42
CA GLU A 20 12.96 -9.69 -3.90
C GLU A 20 14.27 -9.40 -4.62
N THR A 21 15.37 -9.51 -3.89
CA THR A 21 16.72 -9.52 -4.45
C THR A 21 17.01 -10.84 -5.18
N ALA A 22 18.09 -10.88 -5.95
CA ALA A 22 18.49 -12.09 -6.66
C ALA A 22 18.81 -13.28 -5.73
N ASP A 23 19.21 -13.01 -4.48
CA ASP A 23 19.44 -14.00 -3.42
C ASP A 23 18.18 -14.31 -2.59
N GLY A 24 17.01 -13.81 -2.99
CA GLY A 24 15.71 -14.14 -2.39
C GLY A 24 15.37 -13.37 -1.11
N ARG A 25 16.08 -12.28 -0.80
CA ARG A 25 15.74 -11.41 0.32
C ARG A 25 14.61 -10.47 -0.09
N VAL A 26 13.60 -10.33 0.76
CA VAL A 26 12.54 -9.35 0.55
C VAL A 26 13.10 -7.95 0.75
N ALA A 27 13.07 -7.14 -0.31
CA ALA A 27 13.50 -5.74 -0.30
C ALA A 27 12.35 -4.78 0.01
N GLY A 28 11.12 -5.20 -0.24
CA GLY A 28 9.93 -4.42 0.07
C GLY A 28 8.66 -5.18 -0.26
N TYR A 29 7.55 -4.71 0.29
CA TYR A 29 6.23 -5.27 0.04
C TYR A 29 5.15 -4.19 0.06
N SER A 30 4.04 -4.45 -0.62
CA SER A 30 2.86 -3.62 -0.61
C SER A 30 1.60 -4.44 -0.78
N LEU A 31 0.58 -4.11 0.00
CA LEU A 31 -0.73 -4.77 -0.01
C LEU A 31 -1.77 -3.82 -0.60
N TYR A 32 -2.74 -4.42 -1.30
CA TYR A 32 -3.82 -3.68 -1.95
C TYR A 32 -5.15 -4.37 -1.68
N TRP A 33 -6.15 -3.56 -1.33
CA TRP A 33 -7.48 -4.02 -0.97
C TRP A 33 -8.48 -3.44 -1.96
N PHE A 34 -9.44 -4.25 -2.40
CA PHE A 34 -10.47 -3.81 -3.32
C PHE A 34 -11.86 -4.11 -2.77
N ASP A 35 -12.67 -3.07 -2.62
CA ASP A 35 -14.10 -3.21 -2.34
C ASP A 35 -14.90 -3.14 -3.65
N PRO A 36 -15.50 -4.27 -4.10
CA PRO A 36 -16.29 -4.31 -5.32
C PRO A 36 -17.62 -3.55 -5.21
N THR A 37 -18.09 -3.23 -4.00
CA THR A 37 -19.34 -2.49 -3.76
C THR A 37 -19.13 -1.01 -4.01
N THR A 38 -18.14 -0.39 -3.35
CA THR A 38 -17.85 1.04 -3.47
C THR A 38 -16.89 1.39 -4.59
N LYS A 39 -16.31 0.37 -5.27
CA LYS A 39 -15.26 0.47 -6.28
C LYS A 39 -14.02 1.21 -5.76
N LEU A 40 -13.74 1.06 -4.48
CA LEU A 40 -12.62 1.70 -3.80
C LEU A 40 -11.45 0.71 -3.68
N GLY A 41 -10.29 1.14 -4.16
CA GLY A 41 -9.01 0.56 -3.83
C GLY A 41 -8.39 1.23 -2.61
N LEU A 42 -7.73 0.46 -1.75
CA LEU A 42 -6.94 0.95 -0.63
C LEU A 42 -5.55 0.35 -0.70
N VAL A 43 -4.53 1.18 -0.47
CA VAL A 43 -3.14 0.76 -0.38
C VAL A 43 -2.72 0.80 1.08
N GLU A 44 -2.48 -0.36 1.69
CA GLU A 44 -1.85 -0.45 3.01
C GLU A 44 -1.47 -1.89 3.38
N PRO A 45 -0.32 -2.11 4.03
CA PRO A 45 0.83 -1.20 4.13
C PRO A 45 1.64 -1.12 2.83
N VAL A 46 2.57 -0.17 2.77
CA VAL A 46 3.70 -0.14 1.82
C VAL A 46 4.97 0.00 2.63
N SER A 47 5.95 -0.87 2.40
CA SER A 47 7.24 -0.83 3.07
C SER A 47 8.38 -1.19 2.13
N VAL A 48 9.54 -0.57 2.35
CA VAL A 48 10.81 -0.90 1.70
C VAL A 48 11.86 -0.93 2.81
N GLU A 49 12.60 -2.03 2.90
CA GLU A 49 13.67 -2.18 3.89
C GLU A 49 14.70 -1.07 3.72
N ASP A 50 15.23 -0.57 4.83
CA ASP A 50 16.08 0.64 4.87
C ASP A 50 17.27 0.59 3.89
N GLU A 51 17.89 -0.59 3.74
CA GLU A 51 19.02 -0.80 2.84
C GLU A 51 18.66 -0.69 1.33
N PHE A 52 17.38 -0.87 0.98
CA PHE A 52 16.89 -0.83 -0.41
C PHE A 52 16.07 0.43 -0.73
N GLN A 53 15.98 1.36 0.21
CA GLN A 53 15.30 2.64 -0.01
C GLN A 53 16.01 3.51 -1.06
N ARG A 54 15.28 4.50 -1.59
CA ARG A 54 15.75 5.46 -2.60
C ARG A 54 16.15 4.86 -3.96
N GLN A 55 15.81 3.59 -4.20
CA GLN A 55 16.01 2.91 -5.50
C GLN A 55 14.75 2.87 -6.37
N GLY A 56 13.68 3.57 -5.97
CA GLY A 56 12.42 3.62 -6.71
C GLY A 56 11.47 2.43 -6.48
N LEU A 57 11.82 1.48 -5.59
CA LEU A 57 11.03 0.26 -5.35
C LEU A 57 9.59 0.54 -4.92
N ALA A 58 9.38 1.46 -3.97
CA ALA A 58 8.04 1.82 -3.51
C ALA A 58 7.20 2.40 -4.66
N ARG A 59 7.79 3.24 -5.51
CA ARG A 59 7.11 3.80 -6.69
C ARG A 59 6.72 2.71 -7.69
N ALA A 60 7.63 1.77 -7.97
CA ALA A 60 7.37 0.67 -8.86
C ALA A 60 6.23 -0.24 -8.36
N MET A 61 6.26 -0.58 -7.07
CA MET A 61 5.20 -1.35 -6.42
C MET A 61 3.86 -0.61 -6.49
N LEU A 62 3.82 0.67 -6.10
CA LEU A 62 2.60 1.49 -6.13
C LEU A 62 1.98 1.54 -7.53
N SER A 63 2.79 1.80 -8.57
CA SER A 63 2.29 1.81 -9.94
C SER A 63 1.68 0.47 -10.34
N ALA A 64 2.39 -0.64 -10.13
CA ALA A 64 1.90 -1.97 -10.48
C ALA A 64 0.65 -2.37 -9.69
N GLY A 65 0.57 -2.02 -8.40
CA GLY A 65 -0.58 -2.36 -7.58
C GLY A 65 -1.81 -1.49 -7.86
N ILE A 66 -1.62 -0.22 -8.21
CA ILE A 66 -2.71 0.63 -8.72
C ILE A 66 -3.27 0.04 -10.02
N ASP A 67 -2.42 -0.42 -10.94
CA ASP A 67 -2.87 -1.06 -12.18
C ASP A 67 -3.68 -2.34 -11.91
N ARG A 68 -3.29 -3.13 -10.90
CA ARG A 68 -4.08 -4.30 -10.44
C ARG A 68 -5.45 -3.89 -9.92
N LEU A 69 -5.52 -2.85 -9.10
CA LEU A 69 -6.79 -2.32 -8.58
C LEU A 69 -7.69 -1.82 -9.72
N VAL A 70 -7.13 -1.06 -10.67
CA VAL A 70 -7.87 -0.57 -11.85
C VAL A 70 -8.40 -1.73 -12.68
N THR A 71 -7.59 -2.78 -12.91
CA THR A 71 -8.00 -3.99 -13.64
C THR A 71 -9.15 -4.72 -12.94
N ARG A 72 -9.21 -4.68 -11.60
CA ARG A 72 -10.35 -5.22 -10.82
C ARG A 72 -11.60 -4.33 -10.84
N GLY A 73 -11.51 -3.14 -11.42
CA GLY A 73 -12.62 -2.19 -11.55
C GLY A 73 -12.64 -1.11 -10.47
N ALA A 74 -11.52 -0.84 -9.79
CA ALA A 74 -11.41 0.31 -8.91
C ALA A 74 -11.56 1.61 -9.70
N GLN A 75 -12.38 2.52 -9.17
CA GLN A 75 -12.59 3.87 -9.74
C GLN A 75 -11.88 4.94 -8.93
N ARG A 76 -11.54 4.64 -7.67
CA ARG A 76 -10.81 5.51 -6.76
C ARG A 76 -9.82 4.66 -5.99
N VAL A 77 -8.65 5.21 -5.70
CA VAL A 77 -7.65 4.59 -4.83
C VAL A 77 -7.34 5.55 -3.69
N LYS A 78 -7.29 5.03 -2.46
CA LYS A 78 -6.90 5.78 -1.26
C LYS A 78 -5.61 5.22 -0.68
N ILE A 79 -4.85 6.11 -0.09
CA ILE A 79 -3.67 5.82 0.70
C ILE A 79 -3.56 6.89 1.79
N SER A 80 -3.15 6.48 2.98
CA SER A 80 -2.84 7.38 4.10
C SER A 80 -1.32 7.44 4.28
N TYR A 81 -0.83 8.56 4.79
CA TYR A 81 0.58 8.73 5.14
C TYR A 81 0.72 9.43 6.48
N GLU A 82 1.87 9.25 7.13
CA GLU A 82 2.24 9.93 8.37
C GLU A 82 3.48 10.82 8.20
N THR A 83 4.33 10.55 7.19
CA THR A 83 5.59 11.28 6.97
C THR A 83 5.57 12.11 5.69
N ASP A 84 6.31 13.22 5.67
CA ASP A 84 6.47 14.06 4.48
C ASP A 84 7.12 13.30 3.32
N ALA A 85 8.01 12.35 3.61
CA ALA A 85 8.63 11.50 2.59
C ALA A 85 7.59 10.62 1.89
N ALA A 86 6.68 10.00 2.64
CA ALA A 86 5.58 9.22 2.07
C ALA A 86 4.60 10.13 1.31
N ALA A 87 4.29 11.33 1.84
CA ALA A 87 3.47 12.32 1.16
C ALA A 87 4.04 12.69 -0.22
N ALA A 88 5.32 13.01 -0.28
CA ALA A 88 6.02 13.37 -1.51
C ALA A 88 6.04 12.22 -2.52
N LEU A 89 6.28 10.98 -2.06
CA LEU A 89 6.21 9.79 -2.90
C LEU A 89 4.81 9.62 -3.51
N TYR A 90 3.76 9.66 -2.69
CA TYR A 90 2.39 9.42 -3.15
C TYR A 90 1.92 10.53 -4.10
N GLN A 91 2.25 11.78 -3.82
CA GLN A 91 1.99 12.90 -4.73
C GLN A 91 2.74 12.72 -6.06
N GLY A 92 4.00 12.25 -6.02
CA GLY A 92 4.79 11.93 -7.22
C GLY A 92 4.23 10.77 -8.06
N VAL A 93 3.38 9.91 -7.49
CA VAL A 93 2.63 8.85 -8.18
C VAL A 93 1.28 9.36 -8.73
N GLY A 94 0.86 10.57 -8.34
CA GLY A 94 -0.36 11.21 -8.82
C GLY A 94 -1.50 11.28 -7.79
N PHE A 95 -1.27 10.84 -6.55
CA PHE A 95 -2.23 11.06 -5.48
C PHE A 95 -2.34 12.55 -5.14
N ARG A 96 -3.50 12.94 -4.62
CA ARG A 96 -3.75 14.29 -4.11
C ARG A 96 -4.32 14.17 -2.70
N GLN A 97 -3.89 15.04 -1.79
CA GLN A 97 -4.46 15.08 -0.46
C GLN A 97 -5.91 15.55 -0.53
N THR A 98 -6.84 14.73 -0.03
CA THR A 98 -8.28 15.04 -0.03
C THR A 98 -8.87 15.22 1.37
N SER A 99 -8.19 14.71 2.40
CA SER A 99 -8.66 14.72 3.79
C SER A 99 -7.50 14.54 4.76
N THR A 100 -7.70 14.92 6.01
CA THR A 100 -6.85 14.57 7.14
C THR A 100 -7.63 13.69 8.11
N ALA A 101 -6.93 12.90 8.91
CA ALA A 101 -7.52 12.10 9.98
C ALA A 101 -6.63 12.21 11.23
N THR A 102 -7.26 12.04 12.39
CA THR A 102 -6.59 12.07 13.70
C THR A 102 -7.01 10.82 14.45
N TRP A 103 -6.03 10.07 14.95
CA TRP A 103 -6.26 8.84 15.71
C TRP A 103 -5.99 9.08 17.18
N TYR A 104 -6.85 8.49 18.01
CA TYR A 104 -6.70 8.48 19.45
C TYR A 104 -6.34 7.07 19.91
N ARG A 105 -5.38 6.97 20.83
CA ARG A 105 -5.01 5.72 21.50
C ARG A 105 -5.00 5.98 23.01
N ALA A 106 -5.62 5.10 23.78
CA ALA A 106 -5.42 5.08 25.22
C ALA A 106 -3.96 4.69 25.51
N LEU A 107 -3.27 5.47 26.34
CA LEU A 107 -1.97 5.06 26.85
C LEU A 107 -2.18 3.86 27.76
N SER A 108 -1.52 2.74 27.44
CA SER A 108 -1.43 1.60 28.34
C SER A 108 -0.36 1.95 29.38
N GLU A 109 -0.67 1.77 30.67
CA GLU A 109 0.33 1.87 31.76
C GLU A 109 1.46 0.84 31.60
#